data_AF-A0A9X8E386-F1
#
_entry.id   AF-A0A9X8E386-F1
#
_cell.length_a   1.000
_cell.length_b   1.000
_cell.length_c   1.000
_cell.angle_alpha   90.00
_cell.angle_beta   90.00
_cell.angle_gamma   90.00
#
_symmetry.space_group_name_H-M   'P 1'
#
loop_
_entity.id
_entity.type
_entity.pdbx_description
1 polymer ?
#
loop_
_entity_poly.entity_id
_entity_poly.type
_entity_poly.pdbx_seq_one_letter_code
_entity_poly.pdbx_strand_id
1 'polypeptide(L)'
;MPLLLIVKGRPGGDIATKEVPTYPAGPVYAVQKTAYMNQRVWNMYLREVLKPELDCPSDELYSGAFLQPLPANTTSFLQPLDVGVMGPFKQMCHTEWIKVDKVVTAAEKRLVMIKRAIKVWDGMKEDTLHKPFEKALHIYEI
;
A
#
# COMPACT_ATOMS: atom_id res chain seq x y z
N MET A 1 -7.76 -0.40 7.73
CA MET A 1 -7.29 -0.61 6.36
C MET A 1 -6.03 -1.48 6.25
N PRO A 2 -6.13 -2.66 5.63
CA PRO A 2 -4.99 -3.55 5.36
C PRO A 2 -4.06 -3.00 4.26
N LEU A 3 -2.78 -3.39 4.30
CA LEU A 3 -1.82 -3.09 3.23
C LEU A 3 -2.03 -3.98 2.01
N LEU A 4 -1.83 -3.43 0.81
CA LEU A 4 -1.58 -4.22 -0.41
C LEU A 4 -0.09 -4.22 -0.74
N LEU A 5 0.56 -5.38 -0.65
CA LEU A 5 1.98 -5.55 -0.92
C LEU A 5 2.20 -6.28 -2.26
N ILE A 6 2.85 -5.59 -3.20
CA ILE A 6 3.20 -6.18 -4.50
C ILE A 6 4.60 -6.78 -4.43
N VAL A 7 4.70 -8.10 -4.54
CA VAL A 7 5.96 -8.83 -4.54
C VAL A 7 6.40 -9.11 -5.97
N LYS A 8 7.62 -8.67 -6.32
CA LYS A 8 8.18 -8.89 -7.65
C LYS A 8 8.44 -10.39 -7.87
N GLY A 9 7.70 -11.00 -8.78
CA GLY A 9 7.76 -12.44 -9.08
C GLY A 9 6.80 -12.86 -10.18
N ARG A 10 6.80 -14.13 -10.59
CA ARG A 10 5.82 -14.62 -11.57
C ARG A 10 4.50 -14.97 -10.86
N PRO A 11 3.34 -14.45 -11.31
CA PRO A 11 2.04 -14.96 -10.85
C PRO A 11 1.96 -16.49 -11.06
N GLY A 12 1.56 -17.23 -10.01
CA GLY A 12 1.55 -18.70 -10.03
C GLY A 12 2.94 -19.37 -10.01
N GLY A 13 4.02 -18.61 -9.90
CA GLY A 13 5.38 -19.14 -9.75
C GLY A 13 5.73 -19.50 -8.31
N ASP A 14 7.01 -19.83 -8.07
CA ASP A 14 7.48 -20.28 -6.75
C ASP A 14 7.21 -19.28 -5.62
N ILE A 15 7.44 -17.98 -5.85
CA ILE A 15 7.14 -16.96 -4.82
C ILE A 15 5.66 -16.99 -4.45
N ALA A 16 4.77 -17.03 -5.44
CA ALA A 16 3.32 -17.03 -5.20
C ALA A 16 2.83 -18.31 -4.52
N THR A 17 3.43 -19.45 -4.84
CA THR A 17 2.93 -20.77 -4.42
C THR A 17 3.60 -21.31 -3.17
N LYS A 18 4.87 -20.96 -2.93
CA LYS A 18 5.69 -21.50 -1.83
C LYS A 18 6.03 -20.46 -0.78
N GLU A 19 6.22 -19.19 -1.15
CA GLU A 19 6.62 -18.16 -0.19
C GLU A 19 5.43 -17.37 0.37
N VAL A 20 4.52 -16.88 -0.47
CA VAL A 20 3.38 -16.08 -0.02
C VAL A 20 2.55 -16.77 1.07
N PRO A 21 2.29 -18.09 1.03
CA PRO A 21 1.60 -18.78 2.12
C PRO A 21 2.32 -18.73 3.49
N THR A 22 3.62 -18.40 3.50
CA THR A 22 4.43 -18.25 4.73
C THR A 22 4.51 -16.81 5.23
N TYR A 23 4.00 -15.84 4.45
CA TYR A 23 4.03 -14.44 4.85
C TYR A 23 3.00 -14.16 5.97
N PRO A 24 3.24 -13.13 6.80
CA PRO A 24 2.33 -12.79 7.89
C PRO A 24 0.90 -12.50 7.39
N ALA A 25 -0.11 -12.81 8.19
CA ALA A 25 -1.47 -12.40 7.92
C ALA A 25 -1.64 -10.87 8.05
N GLY A 26 -2.75 -10.34 7.51
CA GLY A 26 -3.10 -8.92 7.56
C GLY A 26 -3.06 -8.27 6.17
N PRO A 27 -1.90 -8.19 5.51
CA PRO A 27 -1.84 -7.63 4.15
C PRO A 27 -2.47 -8.54 3.09
N VAL A 28 -2.92 -7.90 2.02
CA VAL A 28 -3.21 -8.55 0.74
C VAL A 28 -1.91 -8.62 -0.06
N TYR A 29 -1.57 -9.80 -0.59
CA TYR A 29 -0.34 -10.01 -1.35
C TYR A 29 -0.63 -10.22 -2.83
N ALA A 30 -0.03 -9.38 -3.68
CA ALA A 30 -0.06 -9.56 -5.12
C ALA A 30 1.35 -9.92 -5.63
N VAL A 31 1.48 -11.03 -6.38
CA VAL A 31 2.74 -11.34 -7.07
C VAL A 31 2.66 -10.86 -8.51
N GLN A 32 3.69 -10.16 -8.99
CA GLN A 32 3.75 -9.65 -10.37
C GLN A 32 5.18 -9.46 -10.89
N LYS A 33 5.40 -9.71 -12.19
CA LYS A 33 6.75 -9.61 -12.81
C LYS A 33 7.37 -8.23 -12.61
N THR A 34 6.51 -7.22 -12.64
CA THR A 34 6.79 -5.80 -12.51
C THR A 34 5.86 -5.26 -11.42
N ALA A 35 6.42 -4.65 -10.39
CA ALA A 35 5.67 -4.25 -9.19
C ALA A 35 4.92 -2.91 -9.40
N TYR A 36 4.15 -2.78 -10.48
CA TYR A 36 3.28 -1.64 -10.76
C TYR A 36 1.80 -2.01 -10.58
N MET A 37 0.99 -1.00 -10.26
CA MET A 37 -0.46 -1.09 -10.14
C MET A 37 -1.08 -1.25 -11.54
N ASN A 38 -1.32 -2.48 -11.97
CA ASN A 38 -2.03 -2.78 -13.22
C ASN A 38 -3.51 -3.05 -12.96
N GLN A 39 -4.31 -3.20 -14.02
CA GLN A 39 -5.75 -3.46 -13.89
C GLN A 39 -6.08 -4.63 -12.94
N ARG A 40 -5.27 -5.70 -12.96
CA ARG A 40 -5.48 -6.87 -12.08
C ARG A 40 -5.20 -6.53 -10.61
N VAL A 41 -4.09 -5.87 -10.32
CA VAL A 41 -3.73 -5.46 -8.94
C VAL A 41 -4.68 -4.39 -8.42
N TRP A 42 -5.12 -3.49 -9.29
CA TRP A 42 -6.15 -2.50 -8.98
C TRP A 42 -7.48 -3.17 -8.60
N ASN A 43 -7.92 -4.16 -9.37
CA ASN A 43 -9.12 -4.93 -9.04
C ASN A 43 -9.00 -5.67 -7.71
N MET A 44 -7.81 -6.22 -7.38
CA MET A 44 -7.55 -6.80 -6.06
C MET A 44 -7.64 -5.74 -4.95
N TYR A 45 -7.04 -4.57 -5.14
CA TYR A 45 -7.14 -3.47 -4.18
C TYR A 45 -8.60 -3.09 -3.89
N LEU A 46 -9.40 -2.87 -4.94
CA LEU A 46 -10.80 -2.49 -4.78
C LEU A 46 -11.61 -3.55 -4.03
N ARG A 47 -11.39 -4.84 -4.34
CA ARG A 47 -12.18 -5.95 -3.78
C ARG A 47 -11.76 -6.37 -2.39
N GLU A 48 -10.46 -6.46 -2.14
CA GLU A 48 -9.90 -7.10 -0.95
C GLU A 48 -9.45 -6.08 0.10
N VAL A 49 -9.19 -4.82 -0.29
CA VAL A 49 -8.72 -3.77 0.63
C VAL A 49 -9.78 -2.70 0.83
N LEU A 50 -10.29 -2.11 -0.25
CA LEU A 50 -11.18 -0.95 -0.14
C LEU A 50 -12.61 -1.36 0.23
N LYS A 51 -13.19 -2.33 -0.48
CA LYS A 51 -14.58 -2.77 -0.26
C LYS A 51 -14.90 -3.17 1.18
N PRO A 52 -14.03 -3.91 1.91
CA PRO A 52 -14.31 -4.28 3.30
C PRO A 52 -14.28 -3.11 4.29
N GLU A 53 -13.63 -1.99 3.93
CA GLU A 53 -13.47 -0.82 4.80
C GLU A 53 -14.58 0.22 4.60
N LEU A 54 -15.50 -0.02 3.68
CA LEU A 54 -16.61 0.87 3.39
C LEU A 54 -17.89 0.30 4.01
N ASP A 55 -18.57 1.13 4.80
CA ASP A 55 -19.87 0.80 5.39
C ASP A 55 -21.04 0.81 4.38
N CYS A 56 -20.78 0.86 3.07
CA CYS A 56 -21.82 0.89 2.04
C CYS A 56 -21.96 -0.44 1.27
N PRO A 57 -23.19 -0.80 0.82
CA PRO A 57 -23.43 -1.97 -0.01
C PRO A 57 -22.58 -1.95 -1.30
N SER A 58 -22.06 -3.11 -1.70
CA SER A 58 -21.05 -3.18 -2.77
C SER A 58 -21.48 -2.68 -4.14
N ASP A 59 -22.78 -2.65 -4.42
CA ASP A 59 -23.32 -2.15 -5.68
C ASP A 59 -23.21 -0.62 -5.75
N GLU A 60 -23.22 0.06 -4.60
CA GLU A 60 -23.08 1.52 -4.50
C GLU A 60 -21.64 2.00 -4.62
N LEU A 61 -20.64 1.18 -4.27
CA LEU A 61 -19.23 1.56 -4.44
C LEU A 61 -18.86 1.73 -5.92
N TYR A 62 -19.30 0.80 -6.77
CA TYR A 62 -19.00 0.85 -8.20
C TYR A 62 -19.85 1.88 -8.95
N SER A 63 -21.01 2.26 -8.40
CA SER A 63 -21.89 3.29 -9.00
C SER A 63 -21.77 4.68 -8.37
N GLY A 64 -21.16 4.82 -7.19
CA GLY A 64 -21.12 6.05 -6.40
C GLY A 64 -19.71 6.63 -6.16
N ALA A 65 -18.64 5.90 -6.51
CA ALA A 65 -17.30 6.46 -6.47
C ALA A 65 -17.05 7.43 -7.63
N PHE A 66 -16.73 8.68 -7.33
CA PHE A 66 -16.33 9.67 -8.32
C PHE A 66 -14.81 9.63 -8.52
N LEU A 67 -14.37 9.46 -9.75
CA LEU A 67 -12.96 9.64 -10.11
C LEU A 67 -12.67 11.14 -10.19
N GLN A 68 -11.88 11.65 -9.24
CA GLN A 68 -11.38 13.02 -9.30
C GLN A 68 -10.14 13.08 -10.21
N PRO A 69 -10.22 13.73 -11.39
CA PRO A 69 -9.04 13.90 -12.23
C PRO A 69 -8.05 14.84 -11.54
N LEU A 70 -6.78 14.44 -11.52
CA LEU A 70 -5.71 15.33 -11.11
C LEU A 70 -5.20 16.09 -12.34
N PRO A 71 -4.98 17.42 -12.24
CA PRO A 71 -4.27 18.15 -13.28
C PRO A 71 -2.91 17.51 -13.59
N ALA A 72 -2.39 17.73 -14.79
CA ALA A 72 -1.07 17.22 -15.14
C ALA A 72 0.01 17.79 -14.20
N ASN A 73 0.95 16.93 -13.78
CA ASN A 73 2.11 17.29 -12.95
C ASN A 73 1.80 17.76 -11.52
N THR A 74 0.62 17.47 -10.98
CA THR A 74 0.24 17.89 -9.62
C THR A 74 0.23 16.77 -8.58
N THR A 75 0.64 15.56 -8.95
CA THR A 75 0.68 14.37 -8.08
C THR A 75 1.34 14.67 -6.72
N SER A 76 2.49 15.35 -6.71
CA SER A 76 3.24 15.69 -5.50
C SER A 76 2.52 16.68 -4.56
N PHE A 77 1.51 17.39 -5.05
CA PHE A 77 0.76 18.41 -4.32
C PHE A 77 -0.67 17.97 -3.98
N LEU A 78 -1.25 17.08 -4.80
CA LEU A 78 -2.66 16.72 -4.70
C LEU A 78 -2.91 15.26 -4.32
N GLN A 79 -1.91 14.38 -4.38
CA GLN A 79 -2.06 13.03 -3.84
C GLN A 79 -1.59 13.01 -2.38
N PRO A 80 -2.49 12.79 -1.40
CA PRO A 80 -2.13 12.78 0.03
C PRO A 80 -0.97 11.83 0.35
N LEU A 81 -0.93 10.70 -0.39
CA LEU A 81 0.12 9.71 -0.28
C LEU A 81 1.51 10.34 -0.54
N ASP A 82 1.66 11.08 -1.64
CA ASP A 82 2.91 11.73 -2.01
C ASP A 82 3.17 13.04 -1.23
N VAL A 83 2.10 13.77 -0.88
CA VAL A 83 2.17 15.06 -0.16
C VAL A 83 2.72 14.92 1.25
N GLY A 84 2.44 13.81 1.94
CA GLY A 84 2.82 13.71 3.34
C GLY A 84 2.85 12.33 3.98
N VAL A 85 2.26 11.28 3.39
CA VAL A 85 2.31 9.93 4.01
C VAL A 85 3.61 9.19 3.67
N MET A 86 4.04 9.23 2.41
CA MET A 86 5.18 8.43 1.95
C MET A 86 6.52 8.85 2.54
N GLY A 87 6.72 10.14 2.83
CA GLY A 87 7.95 10.64 3.44
C GLY A 87 8.20 10.01 4.82
N PRO A 88 7.30 10.25 5.80
CA PRO A 88 7.36 9.63 7.13
C PRO A 88 7.41 8.10 7.07
N PHE A 89 6.57 7.47 6.23
CA PHE A 89 6.57 6.01 6.10
C PHE A 89 7.95 5.46 5.69
N LYS A 90 8.59 6.07 4.68
CA LYS A 90 9.94 5.69 4.24
C LYS A 90 10.98 5.91 5.33
N GLN A 91 10.90 7.02 6.06
CA GLN A 91 11.81 7.30 7.18
C GLN A 91 11.68 6.25 8.29
N MET A 92 10.46 5.90 8.69
CA MET A 92 10.22 4.87 9.70
C MET A 92 10.69 3.49 9.23
N CYS A 93 10.44 3.13 7.96
CA CYS A 93 10.98 1.91 7.36
C CYS A 93 12.52 1.88 7.34
N HIS A 94 13.16 3.04 7.16
CA HIS A 94 14.61 3.15 7.21
C HIS A 94 15.15 2.98 8.64
N THR A 95 14.53 3.63 9.63
CA THR A 95 14.89 3.47 11.04
C THR A 95 14.78 2.02 11.51
N GLU A 96 13.73 1.32 11.08
CA GLU A 96 13.57 -0.11 11.36
C GLU A 96 14.53 -0.99 10.53
N TRP A 97 15.08 -0.50 9.40
CA TRP A 97 16.12 -1.24 8.64
C TRP A 97 17.40 -1.41 9.43
N ILE A 98 17.83 -0.34 10.09
CA ILE A 98 19.10 -0.28 10.81
C ILE A 98 19.16 -1.30 11.96
N LYS A 99 18.00 -1.70 12.49
CA LYS A 99 17.87 -2.62 13.63
C LYS A 99 17.93 -4.10 13.24
N VAL A 100 17.90 -4.44 11.95
CA VAL A 100 17.77 -5.83 11.50
C VAL A 100 19.12 -6.45 11.18
N ASP A 101 19.33 -7.66 11.69
CA ASP A 101 20.50 -8.47 11.35
C ASP A 101 20.59 -8.79 9.86
N LYS A 102 21.82 -9.05 9.41
CA LYS A 102 22.09 -9.35 8.01
C LYS A 102 21.45 -10.70 7.62
N VAL A 103 20.41 -10.64 6.81
CA VAL A 103 19.81 -11.81 6.15
C VAL A 103 20.50 -12.13 4.82
N VAL A 104 20.58 -13.41 4.48
CA VAL A 104 21.38 -13.89 3.35
C VAL A 104 20.52 -14.13 2.13
N THR A 105 19.44 -14.90 2.28
CA THR A 105 18.63 -15.37 1.15
C THR A 105 17.67 -14.28 0.65
N ALA A 106 17.23 -14.41 -0.60
CA ALA A 106 16.26 -13.49 -1.17
C ALA A 106 14.88 -13.59 -0.50
N ALA A 107 14.48 -14.79 -0.06
CA ALA A 107 13.22 -15.03 0.63
C ALA A 107 13.20 -14.37 2.02
N GLU A 108 14.28 -14.54 2.80
CA GLU A 108 14.42 -13.87 4.11
C GLU A 108 14.40 -12.35 3.96
N LYS A 109 15.10 -11.80 2.96
CA LYS A 109 15.08 -10.36 2.66
C LYS A 109 13.67 -9.86 2.38
N ARG A 110 12.89 -10.58 1.56
CA ARG A 110 11.49 -10.24 1.30
C ARG A 110 10.66 -10.28 2.57
N LEU A 111 10.77 -11.36 3.35
CA LEU A 111 9.98 -11.54 4.57
C LEU A 111 10.28 -10.46 5.62
N VAL A 112 11.55 -10.10 5.81
CA VAL A 112 11.96 -9.00 6.68
C VAL A 112 11.36 -7.67 6.23
N MET A 113 11.40 -7.38 4.92
CA MET A 113 10.82 -6.16 4.38
C MET A 113 9.30 -6.10 4.56
N ILE A 114 8.61 -7.22 4.36
CA ILE A 114 7.16 -7.35 4.57
C ILE A 114 6.80 -7.11 6.04
N LYS A 115 7.45 -7.84 6.97
CA LYS A 115 7.20 -7.69 8.41
C LYS A 115 7.42 -6.27 8.88
N ARG A 116 8.42 -5.59 8.31
CA ARG A 116 8.69 -4.20 8.61
C ARG A 116 7.63 -3.25 8.08
N ALA A 117 7.21 -3.42 6.82
CA ALA A 117 6.18 -2.57 6.23
C ALA A 117 4.89 -2.65 7.07
N ILE A 118 4.51 -3.85 7.51
CA ILE A 118 3.39 -4.09 8.44
C ILE A 118 3.62 -3.34 9.75
N LYS A 119 4.74 -3.60 10.43
CA LYS A 119 5.07 -2.97 11.72
C LYS A 119 5.03 -1.43 11.64
N VAL A 120 5.59 -0.86 10.57
CA VAL A 120 5.61 0.60 10.38
C VAL A 120 4.21 1.12 10.13
N TRP A 121 3.44 0.46 9.26
CA TRP A 121 2.05 0.87 8.97
C TRP A 121 1.17 0.84 10.22
N ASP A 122 1.21 -0.25 10.98
CA ASP A 122 0.42 -0.40 12.21
C ASP A 122 0.86 0.57 13.32
N GLY A 123 2.12 1.02 13.28
CA GLY A 123 2.69 1.98 14.22
C GLY A 123 2.55 3.44 13.79
N MET A 124 2.04 3.73 12.59
CA MET A 124 1.84 5.10 12.14
C MET A 124 0.68 5.74 12.89
N LYS A 125 0.91 6.95 13.41
CA LYS A 125 -0.15 7.72 14.06
C LYS A 125 -1.17 8.18 13.03
N GLU A 126 -2.44 8.13 13.40
CA GLU A 126 -3.57 8.59 12.58
C GLU A 126 -3.39 10.02 12.07
N ASP A 127 -2.89 10.95 12.89
CA ASP A 127 -2.50 12.31 12.49
C ASP A 127 -1.55 12.36 11.28
N THR A 128 -0.66 11.37 11.15
CA THR A 128 0.29 11.29 10.03
C THR A 128 -0.40 10.88 8.73
N LEU A 129 -1.57 10.26 8.85
CA LEU A 129 -2.43 9.90 7.73
C LEU A 129 -3.45 11.00 7.42
N HIS A 130 -4.05 11.66 8.41
CA HIS A 130 -5.13 12.63 8.18
C HIS A 130 -4.65 13.97 7.63
N LYS A 131 -3.59 14.56 8.20
CA LYS A 131 -3.10 15.90 7.81
C LYS A 131 -2.73 16.01 6.31
N PRO A 132 -2.11 14.99 5.68
CA PRO A 132 -1.89 15.02 4.24
C PRO A 132 -3.16 15.07 3.40
N PHE A 133 -4.26 14.46 3.85
CA PHE A 133 -5.55 14.50 3.15
C PHE A 133 -6.19 15.87 3.28
N GLU A 134 -6.21 16.46 4.47
CA GLU A 134 -6.68 17.83 4.68
C GLU A 134 -5.92 18.81 3.77
N LYS A 135 -4.59 18.70 3.74
CA LYS A 135 -3.74 19.54 2.90
C LYS A 135 -4.02 19.38 1.41
N ALA A 136 -4.27 18.16 0.94
CA ALA A 136 -4.57 17.90 -0.47
C ALA A 136 -5.98 18.39 -0.85
N LEU A 137 -6.97 18.22 0.03
CA LEU A 137 -8.37 18.60 -0.21
C LEU A 137 -8.57 20.12 -0.17
N HIS A 138 -7.89 20.84 0.73
CA HIS A 138 -7.95 22.31 0.79
C HIS A 138 -7.49 22.99 -0.51
N ILE A 139 -6.72 22.30 -1.36
CA ILE A 139 -6.29 22.84 -2.66
C ILE A 139 -7.45 22.84 -3.68
N TYR A 140 -8.50 22.03 -3.47
CA TYR A 140 -9.67 21.94 -4.35
C TYR A 140 -10.84 22.86 -3.96
N GLU A 141 -10.81 23.50 -2.79
CA GLU A 141 -11.85 24.43 -2.33
C GLU A 141 -11.57 25.90 -2.71
N ILE A 142 -10.69 26.14 -3.70
CA ILE A 142 -10.33 27.48 -4.23
C ILE A 142 -10.95 27.68 -5.62
#